data_AF-A0ABD2KHV7-F1
#
_entry.id   AF-A0ABD2KHV7-F1
#
_cell.length_a   1.000
_cell.length_b   1.000
_cell.length_c   1.000
_cell.angle_alpha   90.00
_cell.angle_beta   90.00
_cell.angle_gamma   90.00
#
_symmetry.space_group_name_H-M   'P 1'
#
loop_
_entity.id
_entity.type
_entity.pdbx_description
1 polymer ?
#
loop_
_entity_poly.entity_id
_entity_poly.type
_entity_poly.pdbx_seq_one_letter_code
_entity_poly.pdbx_strand_id
1 'polypeptide(L)'
;MKRNSDDSDNLGLTYDIGSTMHYPSKGFSKDRKSYTILTKDPNFQQTMGNRAGLSFKDARIINKRYCKNSCSEKLECSNDGYTDPNDCTKCRCPDGYSGAFCQETPLSNSPFCSNVGFMMAGKWAGTITTGQLQPNTECYWRIIPQKCEQRIEISITKLEFPCSDACSSYLEELDFAAAQQQQYIVMLTQMLF
;
A
#
# COMPACT_ATOMS: atom_id res chain seq x y z
N MET A 1 16.05 -20.29 10.28
CA MET A 1 17.32 -19.64 10.65
C MET A 1 17.03 -18.15 10.84
N LYS A 2 16.99 -17.66 12.08
CA LYS A 2 16.86 -16.22 12.33
C LYS A 2 18.27 -15.64 12.19
N ARG A 3 18.50 -14.82 11.17
CA ARG A 3 19.81 -14.15 11.00
C ARG A 3 20.00 -13.12 12.12
N ASN A 4 21.25 -12.93 12.52
CA ASN A 4 21.61 -11.88 13.48
C ASN A 4 21.68 -10.51 12.76
N SER A 5 21.83 -9.45 13.53
CA SER A 5 21.98 -8.08 13.00
C SER A 5 23.28 -7.87 12.22
N ASP A 6 24.27 -8.73 12.43
CA ASP A 6 25.58 -8.64 11.79
C ASP A 6 25.53 -9.16 10.34
N ASP A 7 24.66 -10.13 10.08
CA ASP A 7 24.44 -10.72 8.75
C ASP A 7 23.33 -10.01 7.95
N SER A 8 22.36 -9.41 8.63
CA SER A 8 21.23 -8.72 7.99
C SER A 8 20.66 -7.60 8.86
N ASP A 9 20.58 -6.42 8.27
CA ASP A 9 19.95 -5.25 8.88
C ASP A 9 18.73 -4.83 8.03
N ASN A 10 17.55 -4.82 8.66
CA ASN A 10 16.31 -4.35 8.04
C ASN A 10 16.11 -2.84 8.21
N LEU A 11 17.06 -2.14 8.82
CA LEU A 11 17.01 -0.70 9.12
C LEU A 11 15.75 -0.31 9.89
N GLY A 12 15.21 -1.21 10.71
CA GLY A 12 13.97 -1.00 11.47
C GLY A 12 12.68 -1.08 10.63
N LEU A 13 12.73 -1.53 9.38
CA LEU A 13 11.56 -1.73 8.54
C LEU A 13 10.94 -3.12 8.74
N THR A 14 9.62 -3.18 8.62
CA THR A 14 8.86 -4.43 8.74
C THR A 14 9.00 -5.29 7.49
N TYR A 15 8.70 -6.58 7.62
CA TYR A 15 8.72 -7.51 6.49
C TYR A 15 7.76 -7.05 5.39
N ASP A 16 8.23 -7.11 4.14
CA ASP A 16 7.44 -6.73 2.98
C ASP A 16 7.15 -7.97 2.12
N ILE A 17 5.89 -8.40 2.15
CA ILE A 17 5.42 -9.56 1.37
C ILE A 17 5.38 -9.22 -0.13
N GLY A 18 5.11 -7.95 -0.47
CA GLY A 18 5.02 -7.44 -1.84
C GLY A 18 6.34 -6.95 -2.43
N SER A 19 7.45 -7.15 -1.72
CA SER A 19 8.80 -6.82 -2.21
C SER A 19 9.11 -7.53 -3.52
N THR A 20 9.77 -6.83 -4.43
CA THR A 20 10.25 -7.43 -5.69
C THR A 20 11.25 -8.56 -5.44
N MET A 21 11.94 -8.49 -4.30
CA MET A 21 12.93 -9.47 -3.85
C MET A 21 12.27 -10.70 -3.20
N HIS A 22 10.97 -10.68 -2.94
CA HIS A 22 10.26 -11.82 -2.38
C HIS A 22 10.07 -12.92 -3.45
N TYR A 23 10.29 -14.18 -3.05
CA TYR A 23 9.98 -15.33 -3.89
C TYR A 23 8.47 -15.43 -4.15
N PRO A 24 8.05 -15.92 -5.33
CA PRO A 24 6.64 -16.22 -5.56
C PRO A 24 6.18 -17.39 -4.67
N SER A 25 4.88 -17.45 -4.39
CA SER A 25 4.24 -18.47 -3.54
C SER A 25 4.52 -19.92 -3.95
N LYS A 26 4.70 -20.16 -5.26
CA LYS A 26 4.98 -21.47 -5.86
C LYS A 26 6.45 -21.66 -6.25
N GLY A 27 7.34 -20.79 -5.77
CA GLY A 27 8.77 -20.81 -6.12
C GLY A 27 9.40 -22.17 -5.88
N PHE A 28 10.07 -22.72 -6.89
CA PHE A 28 10.72 -24.04 -6.85
C PHE A 28 9.78 -25.23 -6.59
N SER A 29 8.46 -25.07 -6.80
CA SER A 29 7.53 -26.20 -6.69
C SER A 29 7.82 -27.26 -7.76
N LYS A 30 7.78 -28.55 -7.37
CA LYS A 30 8.01 -29.69 -8.28
C LYS A 30 6.96 -29.77 -9.38
N ASP A 31 5.70 -29.48 -9.06
CA ASP A 31 4.55 -29.57 -9.96
C ASP A 31 4.15 -28.22 -10.56
N ARG A 32 4.84 -27.14 -10.18
CA ARG A 32 4.54 -25.73 -10.53
C ARG A 32 3.14 -25.25 -10.12
N LYS A 33 2.41 -26.01 -9.31
CA LYS A 33 1.03 -25.72 -8.89
C LYS A 33 0.93 -25.55 -7.39
N SER A 34 1.64 -26.38 -6.63
CA SER A 34 1.64 -26.37 -5.18
C SER A 34 2.38 -25.16 -4.63
N TYR A 35 1.83 -24.56 -3.57
CA TYR A 35 2.52 -23.52 -2.80
C TYR A 35 3.69 -24.14 -2.03
N THR A 36 4.86 -23.50 -2.13
CA THR A 36 6.05 -23.85 -1.34
C THR A 36 6.26 -22.89 -0.18
N ILE A 37 5.68 -21.69 -0.27
CA ILE A 37 5.68 -20.67 0.78
C ILE A 37 4.23 -20.30 1.07
N LEU A 38 3.86 -20.35 2.34
CA LEU A 38 2.54 -19.95 2.83
C LEU A 38 2.70 -18.71 3.72
N THR A 39 1.94 -17.66 3.42
CA THR A 39 1.82 -16.51 4.30
C THR A 39 1.08 -16.91 5.57
N LYS A 40 1.41 -16.25 6.69
CA LYS A 40 0.69 -16.47 7.95
C LYS A 40 -0.75 -15.97 7.85
N ASP A 41 -0.95 -14.85 7.17
CA ASP A 41 -2.26 -14.33 6.81
C ASP A 41 -2.56 -14.72 5.35
N PRO A 42 -3.57 -15.58 5.11
CA PRO A 42 -3.94 -16.04 3.77
C PRO A 42 -4.31 -14.93 2.79
N ASN A 43 -4.76 -13.77 3.27
CA ASN A 43 -5.16 -12.64 2.42
C ASN A 43 -3.99 -12.06 1.62
N PHE A 44 -2.76 -12.24 2.10
CA PHE A 44 -1.54 -11.77 1.42
C PHE A 44 -0.83 -12.86 0.58
N GLN A 45 -1.43 -14.04 0.44
CA GLN A 45 -0.78 -15.17 -0.23
C GLN A 45 -0.40 -14.85 -1.69
N GLN A 46 -1.26 -14.10 -2.38
CA GLN A 46 -1.04 -13.67 -3.77
C GLN A 46 -0.28 -12.33 -3.87
N THR A 47 0.04 -11.67 -2.76
CA THR A 47 0.91 -10.47 -2.75
C THR A 47 2.37 -10.83 -3.04
N MET A 48 2.77 -12.07 -2.71
CA MET A 48 4.13 -12.56 -2.92
C MET A 48 4.48 -12.71 -4.40
N GLY A 49 5.75 -12.48 -4.74
CA GLY A 49 6.24 -12.67 -6.10
C GLY A 49 5.93 -11.51 -7.04
N ASN A 50 5.69 -10.32 -6.50
CA ASN A 50 5.56 -9.09 -7.27
C ASN A 50 6.75 -8.90 -8.23
N ARG A 51 6.47 -8.63 -9.51
CA ARG A 51 7.47 -8.34 -10.55
C ARG A 51 7.15 -7.05 -11.34
N ALA A 52 6.17 -6.26 -10.89
CA ALA A 52 5.81 -5.01 -11.54
C ALA A 52 6.89 -3.93 -11.33
N GLY A 53 7.57 -3.95 -10.18
CA GLY A 53 8.62 -3.01 -9.84
C GLY A 53 9.12 -3.18 -8.41
N LEU A 54 9.93 -2.21 -7.96
CA LEU A 54 10.33 -2.09 -6.56
C LEU A 54 9.12 -1.68 -5.72
N SER A 55 8.95 -2.29 -4.55
CA SER A 55 8.00 -1.77 -3.57
C SER A 55 8.50 -0.47 -2.94
N PHE A 56 7.60 0.29 -2.31
CA PHE A 56 7.98 1.46 -1.54
C PHE A 56 9.04 1.15 -0.46
N LYS A 57 8.91 -0.01 0.21
CA LYS A 57 9.84 -0.44 1.27
C LYS A 57 11.19 -0.85 0.69
N ASP A 58 11.23 -1.50 -0.48
CA ASP A 58 12.47 -1.80 -1.19
C ASP A 58 13.26 -0.50 -1.46
N ALA A 59 12.59 0.49 -2.04
CA ALA A 59 13.20 1.80 -2.32
C ALA A 59 13.63 2.52 -1.02
N ARG A 60 12.82 2.46 0.04
CA ARG A 60 13.13 3.07 1.34
C ARG A 60 14.38 2.47 1.99
N ILE A 61 14.56 1.14 1.94
CA ILE A 61 15.77 0.47 2.46
C ILE A 61 17.01 1.00 1.73
N ILE A 62 16.96 1.01 0.39
CA ILE A 62 18.08 1.44 -0.45
C ILE A 62 18.42 2.92 -0.19
N ASN A 63 17.41 3.79 -0.20
CA ASN A 63 17.59 5.23 0.03
C ASN A 63 18.10 5.52 1.44
N LYS A 64 17.59 4.82 2.46
CA LYS A 64 18.07 4.95 3.85
C LYS A 64 19.53 4.52 4.01
N ARG A 65 19.99 3.53 3.23
CA ARG A 65 21.36 3.01 3.30
C ARG A 65 22.36 3.86 2.53
N TYR A 66 22.00 4.31 1.32
CA TYR A 66 22.93 4.89 0.35
C TYR A 66 22.70 6.37 0.07
N CYS A 67 21.50 6.90 0.33
CA CYS A 67 21.13 8.29 0.03
C CYS A 67 20.90 9.15 1.28
N LYS A 68 21.36 8.69 2.45
CA LYS A 68 21.15 9.36 3.75
C LYS A 68 21.62 10.82 3.76
N ASN A 69 22.65 11.15 2.99
CA ASN A 69 23.28 12.47 2.95
C ASN A 69 22.95 13.22 1.64
N SER A 70 21.99 12.76 0.84
CA SER A 70 21.60 13.44 -0.41
C SER A 70 20.93 14.79 -0.14
N CYS A 71 20.24 14.92 1.00
CA CYS A 71 19.59 16.15 1.44
C CYS A 71 20.25 16.66 2.73
N SER A 72 20.48 17.97 2.80
CA SER A 72 21.06 18.62 3.98
C SER A 72 20.14 18.56 5.19
N GLU A 73 18.84 18.70 4.93
CA GLU A 73 17.78 18.67 5.95
C GLU A 73 16.83 17.51 5.69
N LYS A 74 16.25 16.99 6.78
CA LYS A 74 15.19 15.99 6.72
C LYS A 74 13.84 16.68 6.89
N LEU A 75 12.91 16.33 6.02
CA LEU A 75 11.53 16.77 6.12
C LEU A 75 10.75 15.87 7.08
N GLU A 76 9.80 16.46 7.80
CA GLU A 76 8.82 15.75 8.62
C GLU A 76 7.73 15.14 7.72
N CYS A 77 7.96 13.91 7.26
CA CYS A 77 7.04 13.19 6.40
C CYS A 77 6.00 12.40 7.21
N SER A 78 4.73 12.52 6.86
CA SER A 78 3.63 11.75 7.47
C SER A 78 3.54 10.34 6.87
N ASN A 79 2.76 9.46 7.53
CA ASN A 79 2.39 8.12 7.02
C ASN A 79 3.57 7.31 6.50
N ASP A 80 4.63 7.19 7.30
CA ASP A 80 5.82 6.41 6.93
C ASP A 80 6.58 6.89 5.68
N GLY A 81 6.27 8.09 5.19
CA GLY A 81 7.03 8.77 4.15
C GLY A 81 8.47 9.07 4.56
N TYR A 82 9.31 9.42 3.59
CA TYR A 82 10.68 9.87 3.82
C TYR A 82 11.08 10.95 2.81
N THR A 83 12.03 11.81 3.16
CA THR A 83 12.52 12.88 2.27
C THR A 83 13.00 12.29 0.94
N ASP A 84 12.52 12.84 -0.17
CA ASP A 84 12.92 12.38 -1.50
C ASP A 84 14.40 12.72 -1.72
N PRO A 85 15.29 11.72 -1.88
CA PRO A 85 16.71 11.99 -2.07
C PRO A 85 17.04 12.69 -3.40
N ASN A 86 16.10 12.70 -4.35
CA ASN A 86 16.23 13.40 -5.63
C ASN A 86 15.59 14.79 -5.62
N ASP A 87 14.79 15.10 -4.60
CA ASP A 87 14.06 16.36 -4.47
C ASP A 87 13.82 16.67 -2.98
N CYS A 88 14.79 17.34 -2.37
CA CYS A 88 14.80 17.64 -0.93
C CYS A 88 13.69 18.60 -0.47
N THR A 89 12.78 19.02 -1.36
CA THR A 89 11.64 19.89 -1.04
C THR A 89 10.35 19.10 -0.78
N LYS A 90 10.36 17.78 -1.01
CA LYS A 90 9.19 16.91 -0.80
C LYS A 90 9.56 15.54 -0.23
N CYS A 91 8.53 14.83 0.22
CA CYS A 91 8.61 13.45 0.65
C CYS A 91 8.27 12.49 -0.50
N ARG A 92 8.90 11.32 -0.49
CA ARG A 92 8.40 10.11 -1.15
C ARG A 92 7.32 9.51 -0.26
N CYS A 93 6.13 9.36 -0.81
CA CYS A 93 4.96 8.84 -0.11
C CYS A 93 4.74 7.37 -0.45
N PRO A 94 4.33 6.54 0.53
CA PRO A 94 3.80 5.22 0.22
C PRO A 94 2.52 5.33 -0.61
N ASP A 95 2.16 4.24 -1.28
CA ASP A 95 0.93 4.14 -2.06
C ASP A 95 -0.29 4.48 -1.18
N GLY A 96 -1.27 5.18 -1.76
CA GLY A 96 -2.43 5.70 -1.03
C GLY A 96 -2.23 7.05 -0.33
N TYR A 97 -1.02 7.62 -0.35
CA TYR A 97 -0.73 8.96 0.20
C TYR A 97 -0.11 9.90 -0.82
N SER A 98 -0.40 11.20 -0.69
CA SER A 98 0.12 12.25 -1.57
C SER A 98 0.40 13.56 -0.81
N GLY A 99 0.78 14.60 -1.56
CA GLY A 99 1.15 15.90 -1.01
C GLY A 99 2.65 15.97 -0.70
N ALA A 100 3.16 17.19 -0.49
CA ALA A 100 4.59 17.41 -0.26
C ALA A 100 5.13 16.68 1.00
N PHE A 101 4.26 16.41 1.98
CA PHE A 101 4.62 15.74 3.23
C PHE A 101 3.79 14.46 3.49
N CYS A 102 3.18 13.88 2.46
CA CYS A 102 2.39 12.64 2.53
C CYS A 102 1.16 12.71 3.45
N GLN A 103 0.60 13.90 3.63
CA GLN A 103 -0.57 14.17 4.49
C GLN A 103 -1.91 14.16 3.74
N GLU A 104 -1.86 14.07 2.42
CA GLU A 104 -3.02 14.13 1.53
C GLU A 104 -3.35 12.74 0.97
N THR A 105 -4.52 12.63 0.36
CA THR A 105 -4.95 11.43 -0.36
C THR A 105 -4.83 11.70 -1.87
N PRO A 106 -4.27 10.76 -2.65
CA PRO A 106 -4.18 10.90 -4.09
C PRO A 106 -5.55 11.09 -4.74
N LEU A 107 -5.56 11.72 -5.91
CA LEU A 107 -6.77 11.81 -6.72
C LEU A 107 -7.00 10.48 -7.44
N SER A 108 -8.26 10.03 -7.46
CA SER A 108 -8.65 8.90 -8.30
C SER A 108 -8.50 9.27 -9.77
N ASN A 109 -7.94 8.38 -10.57
CA ASN A 109 -7.60 8.67 -11.98
C ASN A 109 -8.69 8.24 -12.98
N SER A 110 -9.84 7.76 -12.48
CA SER A 110 -10.86 7.14 -13.31
C SER A 110 -12.27 7.59 -12.94
N PRO A 111 -13.14 7.87 -13.93
CA PRO A 111 -14.53 8.22 -13.68
C PRO A 111 -15.38 7.02 -13.21
N PHE A 112 -14.83 5.79 -13.26
CA PHE A 112 -15.53 4.58 -12.85
C PHE A 112 -15.46 4.32 -11.34
N CYS A 113 -14.70 5.13 -10.60
CA CYS A 113 -14.68 5.14 -9.15
C CYS A 113 -15.90 5.93 -8.66
N SER A 114 -16.89 5.29 -8.03
CA SER A 114 -18.02 6.03 -7.44
C SER A 114 -17.61 6.69 -6.13
N ASN A 115 -18.25 7.81 -5.77
CA ASN A 115 -18.10 8.44 -4.45
C ASN A 115 -16.64 8.72 -4.03
N VAL A 116 -15.78 9.12 -4.96
CA VAL A 116 -14.37 9.40 -4.68
C VAL A 116 -14.18 10.59 -3.73
N GLY A 117 -13.09 10.58 -2.96
CA GLY A 117 -12.71 11.68 -2.07
C GLY A 117 -13.09 11.47 -0.60
N PHE A 118 -13.50 12.56 0.05
CA PHE A 118 -13.71 12.63 1.50
C PHE A 118 -15.11 12.19 1.91
N MET A 119 -15.21 11.20 2.79
CA MET A 119 -16.48 10.64 3.25
C MET A 119 -16.50 10.54 4.77
N MET A 120 -17.62 10.95 5.38
CA MET A 120 -17.83 10.84 6.84
C MET A 120 -18.60 9.57 7.18
N ALA A 121 -17.99 8.67 7.95
CA ALA A 121 -18.63 7.46 8.45
C ALA A 121 -19.80 7.82 9.38
N GLY A 122 -20.98 7.22 9.18
CA GLY A 122 -22.18 7.44 10.01
C GLY A 122 -23.21 8.42 9.46
N LYS A 123 -22.81 9.38 8.59
CA LYS A 123 -23.76 10.10 7.70
C LYS A 123 -23.97 9.36 6.39
N TRP A 124 -23.03 8.51 6.02
CA TRP A 124 -23.04 7.73 4.80
C TRP A 124 -22.96 6.24 5.19
N ALA A 125 -24.04 5.51 4.93
CA ALA A 125 -24.07 4.05 4.90
C ALA A 125 -23.97 3.53 3.45
N GLY A 126 -23.35 4.33 2.57
CA GLY A 126 -23.34 4.03 1.15
C GLY A 126 -22.33 2.97 0.79
N THR A 127 -22.72 2.09 -0.12
CA THR A 127 -21.82 1.12 -0.73
C THR A 127 -20.84 1.85 -1.65
N ILE A 128 -19.53 1.69 -1.42
CA ILE A 128 -18.53 2.00 -2.45
C ILE A 128 -18.71 0.98 -3.56
N THR A 129 -19.05 1.45 -4.76
CA THR A 129 -19.10 0.61 -5.95
C THR A 129 -18.14 1.13 -7.00
N THR A 130 -17.65 0.24 -7.83
CA THR A 130 -16.93 0.62 -9.05
C THR A 130 -17.73 0.18 -10.25
N GLY A 131 -17.66 0.99 -11.30
CA GLY A 131 -18.06 0.54 -12.64
C GLY A 131 -17.08 -0.51 -13.16
N GLN A 132 -17.15 -0.77 -14.46
CA GLN A 132 -16.16 -1.61 -15.13
C GLN A 132 -14.80 -0.88 -15.17
N LEU A 133 -13.90 -1.27 -14.27
CA LEU A 133 -12.57 -0.68 -14.16
C LEU A 133 -11.75 -1.00 -15.41
N GLN A 134 -11.08 0.02 -15.93
CA GLN A 134 -10.15 -0.12 -17.06
C GLN A 134 -8.75 -0.46 -16.53
N PRO A 135 -7.87 -1.01 -17.37
CA PRO A 135 -6.45 -1.13 -17.05
C PRO A 135 -5.87 0.20 -16.53
N ASN A 136 -4.99 0.13 -15.54
CA ASN A 136 -4.34 1.28 -14.90
C ASN A 136 -5.33 2.24 -14.20
N THR A 137 -6.40 1.69 -13.65
CA THR A 137 -7.32 2.46 -12.80
C THR A 137 -6.88 2.43 -11.35
N GLU A 138 -6.82 3.59 -10.71
CA GLU A 138 -6.61 3.76 -9.28
C GLU A 138 -7.76 4.58 -8.70
N CYS A 139 -8.42 4.00 -7.70
CA CYS A 139 -9.45 4.66 -6.92
C CYS A 139 -8.98 4.84 -5.48
N TYR A 140 -9.26 6.01 -4.92
CA TYR A 140 -8.90 6.38 -3.56
C TYR A 140 -10.12 6.94 -2.83
N TRP A 141 -10.42 6.35 -1.67
CA TRP A 141 -11.51 6.76 -0.80
C TRP A 141 -10.98 7.06 0.58
N ARG A 142 -11.21 8.27 1.08
CA ARG A 142 -10.81 8.68 2.43
C ARG A 142 -12.04 8.70 3.34
N ILE A 143 -12.07 7.78 4.29
CA ILE A 143 -13.17 7.60 5.24
C ILE A 143 -12.74 8.14 6.61
N ILE A 144 -13.49 9.11 7.12
CA ILE A 144 -13.21 9.80 8.38
C ILE A 144 -14.36 9.52 9.35
N PRO A 145 -14.08 9.14 10.61
CA PRO A 145 -15.13 8.91 11.59
C PRO A 145 -15.81 10.23 11.96
N GLN A 146 -17.11 10.20 12.20
CA GLN A 146 -17.86 11.40 12.59
C GLN A 146 -17.46 11.94 13.98
N LYS A 147 -16.97 11.07 14.87
CA LYS A 147 -16.51 11.42 16.23
C LYS A 147 -15.12 10.82 16.49
N CYS A 148 -14.30 11.49 17.31
CA CYS A 148 -12.87 11.18 17.53
C CYS A 148 -12.55 9.83 18.21
N GLU A 149 -13.52 8.94 18.44
CA GLU A 149 -13.32 7.62 19.06
C GLU A 149 -14.13 6.51 18.37
N GLN A 150 -14.80 6.83 17.26
CA GLN A 150 -15.53 5.84 16.49
C GLN A 150 -14.55 5.02 15.65
N ARG A 151 -14.66 3.70 15.75
CA ARG A 151 -13.99 2.78 14.84
C ARG A 151 -14.82 2.63 13.58
N ILE A 152 -14.13 2.59 12.44
CA ILE A 152 -14.75 2.29 11.16
C ILE A 152 -14.53 0.80 10.91
N GLU A 153 -15.60 0.09 10.58
CA GLU A 153 -15.54 -1.29 10.11
C GLU A 153 -15.85 -1.29 8.62
N ILE A 154 -14.94 -1.87 7.83
CA ILE A 154 -15.08 -1.97 6.38
C ILE A 154 -15.37 -3.42 6.04
N SER A 155 -16.56 -3.68 5.49
CA SER A 155 -16.95 -5.01 5.03
C SER A 155 -16.92 -5.07 3.51
N ILE A 156 -16.10 -5.96 2.96
CA ILE A 156 -16.05 -6.22 1.52
C ILE A 156 -17.17 -7.21 1.17
N THR A 157 -18.19 -6.75 0.46
CA THR A 157 -19.33 -7.59 0.06
C THR A 157 -19.07 -8.36 -1.24
N LYS A 158 -18.36 -7.74 -2.18
CA LYS A 158 -18.00 -8.33 -3.46
C LYS A 158 -16.65 -7.77 -3.94
N LEU A 159 -15.73 -8.65 -4.31
CA LEU A 159 -14.44 -8.30 -4.90
C LEU A 159 -14.12 -9.31 -6.00
N GLU A 160 -13.98 -8.84 -7.23
CA GLU A 160 -13.67 -9.68 -8.39
C GLU A 160 -12.50 -9.08 -9.14
N PHE A 161 -11.38 -9.80 -9.15
CA PHE A 161 -10.19 -9.47 -9.93
C PHE A 161 -9.84 -10.61 -10.88
N PRO A 162 -9.19 -10.33 -12.02
CA PRO A 162 -8.62 -11.40 -12.85
C PRO A 162 -7.60 -12.21 -12.05
N CYS A 163 -7.76 -13.53 -12.05
CA CYS A 163 -6.86 -14.44 -11.34
C CYS A 163 -5.46 -14.41 -11.98
N SER A 164 -4.45 -14.18 -11.15
CA SER A 164 -3.03 -14.25 -11.50
C SER A 164 -2.24 -14.89 -10.35
N ASP A 165 -1.05 -15.43 -10.64
CA ASP A 165 -0.22 -16.07 -9.61
C ASP A 165 0.29 -15.06 -8.56
N ALA A 166 0.53 -13.83 -8.99
CA ALA A 166 0.81 -12.68 -8.13
C ALA A 166 -0.17 -11.55 -8.47
N CYS A 167 -0.79 -10.94 -7.46
CA CYS A 167 -1.75 -9.86 -7.63
C CYS A 167 -1.09 -8.65 -8.32
N SER A 168 -1.60 -8.28 -9.50
CA SER A 168 -1.38 -6.97 -10.12
C SER A 168 -2.48 -5.97 -9.72
N SER A 169 -3.67 -6.49 -9.44
CA SER A 169 -4.82 -5.73 -8.93
C SER A 169 -5.10 -6.11 -7.49
N TYR A 170 -5.44 -5.13 -6.66
CA TYR A 170 -5.69 -5.34 -5.24
C TYR A 170 -6.53 -4.20 -4.64
N LEU A 171 -7.12 -4.50 -3.49
CA LEU A 171 -7.72 -3.52 -2.59
C LEU A 171 -6.90 -3.51 -1.31
N GLU A 172 -6.47 -2.33 -0.88
CA GLU A 172 -5.68 -2.13 0.32
C GLU A 172 -6.38 -1.15 1.26
N GLU A 173 -6.44 -1.52 2.53
CA GLU A 173 -6.90 -0.67 3.62
C GLU A 173 -5.69 -0.08 4.34
N LEU A 174 -5.58 1.23 4.33
CA LEU A 174 -4.50 1.98 4.96
C LEU A 174 -5.06 2.75 6.15
N ASP A 175 -4.53 2.46 7.34
CA ASP A 175 -4.87 3.18 8.56
C ASP A 175 -4.07 4.50 8.62
N PHE A 176 -4.76 5.59 8.92
CA PHE A 176 -4.20 6.93 9.00
C PHE A 176 -4.45 7.49 10.39
N ALA A 177 -3.38 7.71 11.14
CA ALA A 177 -3.44 8.41 12.41
C ALA A 177 -2.90 9.84 12.24
N ALA A 178 -3.79 10.83 12.05
CA ALA A 178 -3.42 12.23 12.23
C ALA A 178 -4.15 12.81 13.44
N ALA A 179 -3.38 13.50 14.30
CA ALA A 179 -3.88 14.40 15.33
C ALA A 179 -5.12 13.89 16.11
N GLN A 180 -5.02 12.69 16.70
CA GLN A 180 -6.03 12.08 17.57
C GLN A 180 -7.34 11.60 16.91
N GLN A 181 -7.38 11.49 15.58
CA GLN A 181 -8.53 10.90 14.88
C GLN A 181 -8.04 9.82 13.90
N GLN A 182 -8.50 8.57 14.12
CA GLN A 182 -8.21 7.44 13.25
C GLN A 182 -9.03 7.60 11.95
N GLN A 183 -8.37 7.59 10.80
CA GLN A 183 -9.01 7.69 9.49
C GLN A 183 -8.55 6.51 8.64
N TYR A 184 -9.29 6.18 7.60
CA TYR A 184 -8.98 5.06 6.73
C TYR A 184 -8.92 5.53 5.29
N ILE A 185 -7.93 5.06 4.55
CA ILE A 185 -7.88 5.18 3.11
C ILE A 185 -8.10 3.79 2.54
N VAL A 186 -9.14 3.65 1.73
CA VAL A 186 -9.32 2.47 0.89
C VAL A 186 -8.76 2.80 -0.47
N MET A 187 -7.74 2.05 -0.88
CA MET A 187 -7.13 2.13 -2.19
C MET A 187 -7.54 0.91 -2.99
N LEU A 188 -7.96 1.14 -4.23
CA LEU A 188 -8.25 0.07 -5.19
C LEU A 188 -7.45 0.32 -6.45
N THR A 189 -6.62 -0.66 -6.79
CA THR A 189 -5.76 -0.61 -7.95
C THR A 189 -6.11 -1.74 -8.90
N GLN A 190 -6.41 -1.38 -10.15
CA GLN A 190 -6.63 -2.32 -11.24
C GLN A 190 -5.51 -2.17 -12.26
N MET A 191 -4.53 -3.08 -12.22
CA MET A 191 -3.51 -3.18 -13.26
C MET A 191 -3.84 -4.35 -14.18
N LEU A 192 -3.91 -4.07 -15.48
CA LEU A 192 -3.95 -5.08 -16.53
C LEU A 192 -2.81 -4.74 -17.49
N PHE A 193 -1.90 -5.70 -17.68
CA PHE A 193 -1.00 -5.75 -18.83
C PHE A 193 -1.62 -6.64 -19.90
#